data_AF-A0A2N2LRH2-F1
#
_entry.id   AF-A0A2N2LRH2-F1
#
_cell.length_a   1.000
_cell.length_b   1.000
_cell.length_c   1.000
_cell.angle_alpha   90.00
_cell.angle_beta   90.00
_cell.angle_gamma   90.00
#
_symmetry.space_group_name_H-M   'P 1'
#
loop_
_entity.id
_entity.type
_entity.pdbx_description
1 polymer ?
#
loop_
_entity_poly.entity_id
_entity_poly.type
_entity_poly.pdbx_seq_one_letter_code
_entity_poly.pdbx_strand_id
1 'polypeptide(L)'
;MIPIKDQITTRRFPVMNYLLIGANIFVFVLEWLAGSNQEAIIYQFALIPANLTSSLSLGNIGDIFTSMFMHAGLAHIGGNMLYLWIFGDNVEDSMGSGKYLFFYL
;
A
#
# COMPACT_ATOMS: atom_id res chain seq x y z
N MET A 1 12.98 -9.53 18.16
CA MET A 1 13.62 -9.92 16.88
C MET A 1 12.78 -9.38 15.74
N ILE A 2 13.38 -8.76 14.73
CA ILE A 2 12.66 -8.32 13.52
C ILE A 2 12.61 -9.52 12.56
N PRO A 3 11.43 -9.97 12.11
CA PRO A 3 11.33 -11.06 11.14
C PRO A 3 11.90 -10.58 9.79
N ILE A 4 12.65 -11.44 9.10
CA ILE A 4 13.26 -11.14 7.79
C ILE A 4 12.77 -12.07 6.67
N LYS A 5 12.14 -13.19 7.04
CA LYS A 5 11.56 -14.20 6.15
C LYS A 5 10.67 -15.14 6.96
N ASP A 6 9.69 -15.76 6.32
CA ASP A 6 8.91 -16.88 6.83
C ASP A 6 9.52 -18.24 6.42
N GLN A 7 8.81 -19.34 6.71
CA GLN A 7 9.23 -20.73 6.47
C GLN A 7 8.42 -21.44 5.36
N ILE A 8 7.40 -20.78 4.82
CA ILE A 8 6.55 -21.28 3.75
C ILE A 8 7.32 -21.11 2.44
N THR A 9 7.26 -22.12 1.58
CA THR A 9 7.92 -22.07 0.28
C THR A 9 6.94 -21.60 -0.78
N THR A 10 7.20 -20.42 -1.32
CA THR A 10 6.46 -19.83 -2.44
C THR A 10 6.72 -20.61 -3.73
N ARG A 11 5.66 -21.13 -4.37
CA ARG A 11 5.79 -21.97 -5.57
C ARG A 11 5.70 -21.18 -6.87
N ARG A 12 4.91 -20.10 -6.88
CA ARG A 12 4.75 -19.20 -8.02
C ARG A 12 5.52 -17.90 -7.79
N PHE A 13 6.02 -17.31 -8.86
CA PHE A 13 6.64 -16.00 -8.77
C PHE A 13 5.55 -14.95 -8.42
N PRO A 14 5.67 -14.22 -7.30
CA PRO A 14 4.61 -13.37 -6.77
C PRO A 14 4.62 -12.00 -7.48
N VAL A 15 4.20 -11.99 -8.74
CA VAL A 15 4.24 -10.80 -9.61
C VAL A 15 3.46 -9.65 -8.98
N MET A 16 2.26 -9.92 -8.46
CA MET A 16 1.37 -8.87 -8.00
C MET A 16 1.84 -8.24 -6.68
N ASN A 17 2.38 -9.06 -5.77
CA ASN A 17 2.99 -8.56 -4.53
C ASN A 17 4.15 -7.61 -4.84
N TYR A 18 5.03 -7.97 -5.77
CA TYR A 18 6.13 -7.09 -6.17
C TYR A 18 5.66 -5.83 -6.88
N LEU A 19 4.60 -5.90 -7.69
CA LEU A 19 3.99 -4.72 -8.30
C LEU A 19 3.40 -3.78 -7.24
N LEU A 20 2.72 -4.31 -6.22
CA LEU A 20 2.15 -3.53 -5.13
C LEU A 20 3.25 -2.90 -4.25
N ILE A 21 4.30 -3.65 -3.91
CA ILE A 21 5.48 -3.10 -3.22
C ILE A 21 6.09 -1.96 -4.05
N GLY A 22 6.30 -2.19 -5.35
CA GLY A 22 6.82 -1.18 -6.27
C GLY A 22 5.94 0.07 -6.34
N ALA A 23 4.61 -0.11 -6.40
CA ALA A 23 3.66 1.00 -6.43
C ALA A 23 3.69 1.83 -5.13
N ASN A 24 3.70 1.18 -3.96
CA ASN A 24 3.82 1.87 -2.67
C ASN A 24 5.13 2.66 -2.55
N ILE A 25 6.25 2.05 -2.94
CA ILE A 25 7.55 2.73 -2.95
C ILE A 25 7.55 3.91 -3.92
N PHE A 26 6.98 3.72 -5.11
CA PHE A 26 6.90 4.78 -6.11
C PHE A 26 6.08 5.98 -5.60
N VAL A 27 4.89 5.74 -5.05
CA VAL A 27 4.06 6.80 -4.47
C VAL A 27 4.79 7.52 -3.35
N PHE A 28 5.44 6.79 -2.44
CA PHE A 28 6.22 7.40 -1.36
C PHE A 28 7.41 8.22 -1.85
N VAL A 29 8.09 7.79 -2.92
CA VAL A 29 9.13 8.61 -3.55
C VAL A 29 8.55 9.91 -4.10
N LEU A 30 7.36 9.88 -4.71
CA LEU A 30 6.68 11.11 -5.16
C LEU A 30 6.31 12.01 -3.97
N GLU A 31 5.80 11.45 -2.87
CA GLU A 31 5.52 12.18 -1.62
C GLU A 31 6.78 12.85 -1.09
N TRP A 32 7.90 12.12 -1.04
CA TRP A 32 9.19 12.62 -0.56
C TRP A 32 9.75 13.74 -1.45
N LEU A 33 9.66 13.58 -2.77
CA LEU A 33 10.11 14.57 -3.75
C LEU A 33 9.27 15.86 -3.72
N ALA A 34 8.05 15.81 -3.17
CA ALA A 34 7.22 17.00 -2.99
C ALA A 34 7.74 17.96 -1.90
N GLY A 35 8.69 17.51 -1.05
CA GLY A 35 9.35 18.34 -0.05
C GLY A 35 8.35 19.00 0.90
N SER A 36 8.33 20.34 0.93
CA SER A 36 7.40 21.09 1.80
C SER A 36 5.92 20.86 1.48
N ASN A 37 5.59 20.33 0.29
CA ASN A 37 4.22 20.01 -0.10
C ASN A 37 3.78 18.59 0.29
N GLN A 38 4.62 17.81 0.96
CA GLN A 38 4.31 16.43 1.35
C GLN A 38 3.01 16.34 2.16
N GLU A 39 2.82 17.22 3.14
CA GLU A 39 1.61 17.25 3.97
C GLU A 39 0.36 17.53 3.13
N ALA A 40 0.43 18.43 2.16
CA ALA A 40 -0.68 18.73 1.26
C ALA A 40 -1.05 17.53 0.38
N ILE A 41 -0.06 16.79 -0.14
CA ILE A 41 -0.32 15.57 -0.92
C ILE A 41 -0.97 14.51 -0.04
N ILE A 42 -0.48 14.31 1.19
CA ILE A 42 -1.10 13.38 2.15
C ILE A 42 -2.56 13.75 2.38
N TYR A 43 -2.88 15.00 2.70
CA TYR A 43 -4.27 15.41 2.92
C TYR A 43 -5.16 15.35 1.67
N GLN A 44 -4.58 15.41 0.47
CA GLN A 44 -5.31 15.31 -0.78
C GLN A 44 -5.70 13.86 -1.14
N PHE A 45 -4.90 12.88 -0.76
CA PHE A 45 -5.10 11.46 -1.14
C PHE A 45 -5.33 10.52 0.05
N ALA A 46 -5.28 11.03 1.29
CA ALA A 46 -5.65 10.26 2.47
C ALA A 46 -7.16 10.23 2.67
N LEU A 47 -7.66 9.11 3.19
CA LEU A 47 -9.05 8.99 3.60
C LEU A 47 -9.27 9.78 4.89
N ILE A 48 -10.01 10.88 4.80
CA ILE A 48 -10.49 11.64 5.95
C ILE A 48 -11.97 11.27 6.18
N PRO A 49 -12.32 10.55 7.26
CA PRO A 49 -13.69 10.06 7.49
C PRO A 49 -14.75 11.16 7.49
N ALA A 50 -14.39 12.38 7.91
CA ALA A 50 -15.27 13.54 7.88
C ALA A 50 -15.68 13.93 6.44
N ASN A 51 -14.79 13.78 5.45
CA ASN A 51 -15.09 14.09 4.05
C ASN A 51 -16.06 13.07 3.45
N LEU A 52 -15.88 11.78 3.77
CA LEU A 52 -16.74 10.70 3.26
C LEU A 52 -18.15 10.75 3.85
N THR A 53 -18.26 11.06 5.14
CA THR A 53 -19.56 11.09 5.85
C THR A 53 -20.34 12.38 5.61
N SER A 54 -19.67 13.50 5.33
CA SER A 54 -20.33 14.77 5.02
C SER A 54 -20.86 14.86 3.60
N SER A 55 -20.19 14.23 2.63
CA SER A 55 -20.61 14.22 1.24
C SER A 55 -20.09 12.99 0.51
N LEU A 56 -20.97 12.27 -0.17
CA LEU A 56 -20.56 11.15 -1.02
C LEU A 56 -20.26 11.66 -2.44
N SER A 57 -18.98 11.81 -2.75
CA SER A 57 -18.49 12.17 -4.09
C SER A 57 -17.57 11.08 -4.63
N LEU A 58 -17.39 11.01 -5.96
CA LEU A 58 -16.45 10.06 -6.57
C LEU A 58 -15.00 10.29 -6.08
N GLY A 59 -14.63 11.54 -5.78
CA GLY A 59 -13.34 11.88 -5.18
C GLY A 59 -13.18 11.24 -3.80
N ASN A 60 -14.16 11.44 -2.92
CA ASN A 60 -14.12 10.93 -1.54
C ASN A 60 -14.14 9.39 -1.48
N ILE A 61 -14.76 8.72 -2.47
CA ILE A 61 -14.67 7.26 -2.63
C ILE A 61 -13.28 6.86 -3.13
N GLY A 62 -12.70 7.62 -4.05
CA GLY A 62 -11.33 7.44 -4.53
C GLY A 62 -10.28 7.53 -3.42
N ASP A 63 -10.52 8.34 -2.38
CA ASP A 63 -9.65 8.45 -1.20
C ASP A 63 -9.50 7.11 -0.45
N ILE A 64 -10.51 6.22 -0.51
CA ILE A 64 -10.42 4.87 0.07
C ILE A 64 -9.28 4.09 -0.58
N PHE A 65 -9.16 4.16 -1.91
CA PHE A 65 -8.14 3.43 -2.66
C PHE A 65 -6.78 4.13 -2.64
N THR A 66 -6.77 5.45 -2.82
CA THR A 66 -5.51 6.20 -2.86
C THR A 66 -4.82 6.21 -1.50
N SER A 67 -5.58 6.25 -0.40
CA SER A 67 -5.03 6.18 0.96
C SER A 67 -4.28 4.88 1.27
N MET A 68 -4.58 3.78 0.57
CA MET A 68 -3.87 2.50 0.72
C MET A 68 -2.40 2.58 0.30
N PHE A 69 -2.00 3.64 -0.42
CA PHE A 69 -0.62 3.84 -0.91
C PHE A 69 0.10 5.00 -0.22
N MET A 70 -0.59 5.80 0.60
CA MET A 70 -0.02 6.96 1.27
C MET A 70 0.72 6.59 2.54
N HIS A 71 1.92 7.15 2.76
CA HIS A 71 2.73 6.82 3.93
C HIS A 71 3.33 8.05 4.62
N ALA A 72 2.98 8.27 5.89
CA ALA A 72 3.44 9.41 6.69
C ALA A 72 4.94 9.44 7.06
N GLY A 73 5.77 8.50 6.58
CA GLY A 73 7.21 8.51 6.82
C GLY A 73 7.91 7.17 6.61
N LEU A 74 9.26 7.21 6.70
CA LEU A 74 10.14 6.07 6.40
C LEU A 74 9.84 4.83 7.26
N ALA A 75 9.58 5.01 8.56
CA ALA A 75 9.25 3.90 9.44
C ALA A 75 7.90 3.25 9.07
N HIS A 76 6.94 4.05 8.63
CA HIS A 76 5.61 3.56 8.25
C HIS A 76 5.69 2.74 6.96
N ILE A 77 6.32 3.25 5.90
CA ILE A 77 6.51 2.48 4.66
C ILE A 77 7.43 1.28 4.87
N GLY A 78 8.55 1.45 5.59
CA GLY A 78 9.48 0.35 5.86
C GLY A 78 8.83 -0.81 6.60
N GLY A 79 7.98 -0.50 7.59
CA GLY A 79 7.16 -1.50 8.28
C GLY A 79 6.21 -2.23 7.34
N ASN A 80 5.39 -1.51 6.59
CA ASN A 80 4.40 -2.11 5.68
C ASN A 80 5.07 -2.97 4.58
N MET A 81 6.14 -2.46 3.97
CA MET A 81 6.86 -3.20 2.92
C MET A 81 7.55 -4.44 3.48
N LEU A 82 8.00 -4.43 4.74
CA LEU A 82 8.52 -5.63 5.41
C LEU A 82 7.43 -6.72 5.51
N TYR A 83 6.21 -6.36 5.87
CA TYR A 83 5.10 -7.33 5.93
C TYR A 83 4.70 -7.85 4.53
N LEU A 84 4.61 -6.97 3.52
CA LEU A 84 4.34 -7.42 2.15
C LEU A 84 5.47 -8.32 1.61
N TRP A 85 6.72 -8.00 1.94
CA TRP A 85 7.87 -8.80 1.53
C TRP A 85 7.90 -10.20 2.17
N ILE A 86 7.52 -10.31 3.45
CA ILE A 86 7.57 -11.58 4.20
C ILE A 86 6.33 -12.44 3.98
N PHE A 87 5.15 -11.83 3.81
CA PHE A 87 3.89 -12.57 3.80
C PHE A 87 3.12 -12.45 2.49
N GLY A 88 3.33 -11.39 1.71
CA GLY A 88 2.52 -11.12 0.53
C GLY A 88 2.67 -12.16 -0.57
N ASP A 89 3.87 -12.74 -0.71
CA ASP A 89 4.14 -13.81 -1.68
C ASP A 89 3.39 -15.11 -1.36
N ASN A 90 3.33 -15.48 -0.09
CA ASN A 90 2.59 -16.65 0.40
C ASN A 90 1.08 -16.51 0.20
N VAL A 91 0.53 -15.30 0.42
CA VAL A 91 -0.88 -15.00 0.19
C VAL A 91 -1.18 -15.04 -1.31
N GLU A 92 -0.31 -14.44 -2.14
CA GLU A 92 -0.45 -14.49 -3.60
C GLU A 92 -0.37 -15.92 -4.15
N ASP A 93 0.57 -16.74 -3.67
CA ASP A 93 0.72 -18.13 -4.10
C ASP A 93 -0.55 -18.96 -3.76
N SER A 94 -1.14 -18.68 -2.60
CA SER A 94 -2.35 -19.34 -2.12
C SER A 94 -3.61 -18.93 -2.89
N MET A 95 -3.76 -17.65 -3.22
CA MET A 95 -4.98 -17.10 -3.83
C MET A 95 -4.92 -17.00 -5.36
N GLY A 96 -3.72 -16.85 -5.92
CA GLY A 96 -3.48 -16.39 -7.29
C GLY A 96 -3.51 -14.85 -7.41
N SER A 97 -2.73 -14.32 -8.34
CA SER A 97 -2.44 -12.88 -8.49
C SER A 97 -3.68 -11.98 -8.59
N GLY A 98 -4.71 -12.39 -9.34
CA GLY A 98 -5.93 -11.58 -9.52
C GLY A 98 -6.78 -11.47 -8.24
N LYS A 99 -6.95 -12.58 -7.51
CA LYS A 99 -7.67 -12.57 -6.23
C LYS A 99 -6.88 -11.84 -5.16
N TYR A 100 -5.56 -11.96 -5.19
CA TYR A 100 -4.68 -11.23 -4.30
C TYR A 100 -4.78 -9.71 -4.52
N LEU A 101 -4.80 -9.25 -5.78
CA LEU A 101 -5.02 -7.83 -6.08
C LEU A 101 -6.37 -7.33 -5.56
N PHE A 102 -7.45 -8.07 -5.80
CA PHE A 102 -8.78 -7.72 -5.30
C PHE A 102 -8.89 -7.79 -3.77
N PHE A 103 -8.08 -8.61 -3.12
CA PHE A 103 -8.04 -8.66 -1.65
C PHE A 103 -7.28 -7.47 -1.07
N TYR A 104 -6.26 -6.98 -1.78
CA TYR A 104 -5.49 -5.81 -1.38
C TYR A 104 -6.28 -4.51 -1.52
N LEU A 105 -6.99 -4.35 -2.64
CA LEU A 105 -7.80 -3.17 -2.98
C LEU A 105 -9.21 -3.23 -2.38
#